data_AF-A0A1Q7I3J5-F1
#
_entry.id   AF-A0A1Q7I3J5-F1
#
_cell.length_a   1.000
_cell.length_b   1.000
_cell.length_c   1.000
_cell.angle_alpha   90.00
_cell.angle_beta   90.00
_cell.angle_gamma   90.00
#
_symmetry.space_group_name_H-M   'P 1'
#
loop_
_entity.id
_entity.type
_entity.pdbx_description
1 polymer ?
#
loop_
_entity_poly.entity_id
_entity_poly.type
_entity_poly.pdbx_seq_one_letter_code
_entity_poly.pdbx_strand_id
1 'polypeptide(L)'
;MEFTMPRVALSAILRPATPGIIKRVVDEAARSSGAHPDDIRAYEALMRDLAPAVLDAIADDDAQRTRTFVALAIHEVDGMRPVPPVARVGLLEIGIRLGREHVVAAVKGRPDAASISAEFETLAEQMRSALVALGGATRGGGSRLS
;
A
#
# COMPACT_ATOMS: atom_id res chain seq x y z
N MET A 1 11.22 25.33 0.66
CA MET A 1 10.14 24.65 1.41
C MET A 1 9.02 24.26 0.42
N GLU A 2 9.29 23.39 -0.57
CA GLU A 2 8.30 23.08 -1.64
C GLU A 2 7.78 21.64 -1.64
N PHE A 3 8.41 20.71 -0.90
CA PHE A 3 8.04 19.28 -0.90
C PHE A 3 6.72 18.95 -0.19
N THR A 4 6.16 19.87 0.60
CA THR A 4 4.93 19.62 1.37
C THR A 4 3.66 19.67 0.50
N MET A 5 3.67 20.44 -0.59
CA MET A 5 2.46 20.60 -1.42
C MET A 5 2.07 19.34 -2.21
N PRO A 6 3.00 18.62 -2.87
CA PRO A 6 2.66 17.38 -3.58
C PRO A 6 2.11 16.30 -2.65
N ARG A 7 2.66 16.15 -1.43
CA ARG A 7 2.21 15.17 -0.43
C ARG A 7 0.79 15.45 0.06
N VAL A 8 0.51 16.71 0.40
CA VAL A 8 -0.84 17.13 0.83
C VAL A 8 -1.85 16.92 -0.30
N ALA A 9 -1.50 17.32 -1.54
CA ALA A 9 -2.36 17.12 -2.69
C ALA A 9 -2.59 15.62 -2.99
N LEU A 10 -1.55 14.79 -2.89
CA LEU A 10 -1.65 13.36 -3.08
C LEU A 10 -2.56 12.70 -2.04
N SER A 11 -2.39 13.04 -0.76
CA SER A 11 -3.25 12.54 0.32
C SER A 11 -4.72 12.96 0.11
N ALA A 12 -4.95 14.20 -0.31
CA ALA A 12 -6.30 14.71 -0.62
C ALA A 12 -6.96 14.00 -1.82
N ILE A 13 -6.16 13.55 -2.80
CA ILE A 13 -6.64 12.75 -3.94
C ILE A 13 -6.95 11.32 -3.51
N LEU A 14 -6.03 10.67 -2.77
CA LEU A 14 -6.15 9.25 -2.44
C LEU A 14 -7.18 8.99 -1.34
N ARG A 15 -7.27 9.83 -0.30
CA ARG A 15 -8.15 9.61 0.85
C ARG A 15 -9.62 9.33 0.47
N PRO A 16 -10.29 10.13 -0.38
CA PRO A 16 -11.66 9.82 -0.80
C PRO A 16 -11.76 8.63 -1.77
N ALA A 17 -10.70 8.32 -2.51
CA ALA A 17 -10.67 7.24 -3.49
C ALA A 17 -10.42 5.86 -2.87
N THR A 18 -9.70 5.81 -1.74
CA THR A 18 -9.22 4.60 -1.09
C THR A 18 -10.31 3.54 -0.85
N PRO A 19 -11.52 3.86 -0.36
CA PRO A 19 -12.57 2.84 -0.19
C PRO A 19 -12.93 2.14 -1.50
N GLY A 20 -13.01 2.89 -2.61
CA GLY A 20 -13.29 2.34 -3.94
C GLY A 20 -12.12 1.55 -4.51
N ILE A 21 -10.88 2.01 -4.25
CA ILE A 21 -9.66 1.28 -4.63
C ILE A 21 -9.59 -0.06 -3.91
N ILE A 22 -9.80 -0.10 -2.59
CA ILE A 22 -9.79 -1.34 -1.79
C ILE A 22 -10.77 -2.35 -2.35
N LYS A 23 -12.01 -1.94 -2.62
CA LYS A 23 -13.02 -2.82 -3.22
C LYS A 23 -12.53 -3.41 -4.55
N ARG A 24 -12.00 -2.58 -5.45
CA ARG A 24 -11.47 -3.02 -6.75
C ARG A 24 -10.25 -3.95 -6.60
N VAL A 25 -9.37 -3.70 -5.63
CA VAL A 25 -8.22 -4.57 -5.33
C VAL A 25 -8.72 -5.97 -4.96
N VAL A 26 -9.67 -6.05 -4.04
CA VAL A 26 -10.24 -7.30 -3.54
C VAL A 26 -10.96 -8.05 -4.67
N ASP A 27 -11.78 -7.36 -5.46
CA ASP A 27 -12.49 -7.94 -6.60
C ASP A 27 -11.54 -8.50 -7.67
N GLU A 28 -10.41 -7.83 -7.91
CA GLU A 28 -9.41 -8.29 -8.87
C GLU A 28 -8.53 -9.43 -8.34
N ALA A 29 -8.14 -9.37 -7.07
CA ALA A 29 -7.44 -10.46 -6.41
C ALA A 29 -8.29 -11.74 -6.41
N ALA A 30 -9.58 -11.63 -6.09
CA ALA A 30 -10.52 -12.73 -6.12
C ALA A 30 -10.62 -13.38 -7.51
N ARG A 31 -10.80 -12.56 -8.55
CA ARG A 31 -10.87 -13.03 -9.94
C ARG A 31 -9.57 -13.70 -10.41
N SER A 32 -8.42 -13.14 -10.04
CA SER A 32 -7.12 -13.62 -10.50
C SER A 32 -6.66 -14.90 -9.81
N SER A 33 -7.14 -15.18 -8.59
CA SER A 33 -6.69 -16.31 -7.77
C SER A 33 -7.72 -17.42 -7.59
N GLY A 34 -8.98 -17.20 -7.97
CA GLY A 34 -10.07 -18.13 -7.63
C GLY A 34 -10.29 -18.23 -6.11
N ALA A 35 -9.97 -17.18 -5.36
CA ALA A 35 -10.02 -17.14 -3.90
C ALA A 35 -11.39 -17.56 -3.33
N HIS A 36 -11.38 -18.27 -2.20
CA HIS A 36 -12.60 -18.62 -1.49
C HIS A 36 -13.23 -17.34 -0.89
N PRO A 37 -14.57 -17.26 -0.71
CA PRO A 37 -15.22 -16.10 -0.09
C PRO A 37 -14.60 -15.61 1.23
N ASP A 38 -14.02 -16.51 2.02
CA ASP A 38 -13.37 -16.15 3.28
C ASP A 38 -11.99 -15.51 3.10
N ASP A 39 -11.27 -15.86 2.02
CA ASP A 39 -10.03 -15.17 1.63
C ASP A 39 -10.35 -13.75 1.16
N ILE A 40 -11.42 -13.58 0.38
CA ILE A 40 -11.91 -12.27 -0.08
C ILE A 40 -12.21 -11.36 1.12
N ARG A 41 -12.93 -11.88 2.13
CA ARG A 41 -13.21 -11.15 3.37
C ARG A 41 -11.94 -10.81 4.14
N ALA A 42 -10.97 -11.73 4.21
CA ALA A 42 -9.69 -11.49 4.86
C ALA A 42 -8.86 -10.41 4.15
N TYR A 43 -8.85 -10.40 2.81
CA TYR A 43 -8.16 -9.39 2.00
C TYR A 43 -8.78 -8.01 2.21
N GLU A 44 -10.11 -7.93 2.19
CA GLU A 44 -10.81 -6.67 2.41
C GLU A 44 -10.55 -6.12 3.81
N ALA A 45 -10.65 -6.96 4.83
CA ALA A 45 -10.43 -6.55 6.21
C ALA A 45 -8.99 -6.06 6.43
N LEU A 46 -8.00 -6.78 5.88
CA LEU A 46 -6.59 -6.36 5.92
C LEU A 46 -6.38 -4.99 5.28
N MET A 47 -6.90 -4.80 4.07
CA MET A 47 -6.72 -3.54 3.34
C MET A 47 -7.43 -2.37 4.02
N ARG A 48 -8.60 -2.58 4.61
CA ARG A 48 -9.34 -1.55 5.36
C ARG A 48 -8.62 -1.14 6.65
N ASP A 49 -7.98 -2.08 7.32
CA ASP A 49 -7.24 -1.82 8.57
C ASP A 49 -5.93 -1.05 8.31
N LEU A 50 -5.19 -1.43 7.27
CA LEU A 50 -3.91 -0.78 6.94
C LEU A 50 -4.06 0.58 6.26
N ALA A 51 -5.14 0.79 5.50
CA ALA A 51 -5.32 1.98 4.66
C ALA A 51 -5.25 3.33 5.39
N PRO A 52 -5.86 3.53 6.58
CA PRO A 52 -5.76 4.78 7.31
C PRO A 52 -4.31 5.17 7.63
N ALA A 53 -3.53 4.22 8.16
CA ALA A 53 -2.13 4.46 8.50
C ALA A 53 -1.27 4.76 7.26
N VAL A 54 -1.55 4.12 6.12
CA VAL A 54 -0.90 4.45 4.85
C VAL A 54 -1.23 5.88 4.42
N LEU A 55 -2.50 6.28 4.49
CA LEU A 55 -2.96 7.61 4.09
C LEU A 55 -2.42 8.73 4.97
N ASP A 56 -2.29 8.47 6.27
CA ASP A 56 -1.70 9.41 7.22
C ASP A 56 -0.19 9.56 6.95
N ALA A 57 0.50 8.45 6.67
CA ALA A 57 1.93 8.45 6.35
C ALA A 57 2.30 9.18 5.05
N ILE A 58 1.35 9.45 4.14
CA ILE A 58 1.61 10.24 2.91
C ILE A 58 2.11 11.64 3.28
N ALA A 59 1.60 12.23 4.37
CA ALA A 59 1.95 13.57 4.79
C ALA A 59 3.32 13.66 5.48
N ASP A 60 3.87 12.53 5.93
CA ASP A 60 5.12 12.46 6.67
C ASP A 60 6.35 12.72 5.79
N ASP A 61 7.52 12.89 6.42
CA ASP A 61 8.80 12.81 5.73
C ASP A 61 9.14 11.37 5.28
N ASP A 62 10.07 11.24 4.33
CA ASP A 62 10.39 9.94 3.73
C ASP A 62 10.93 8.91 4.73
N ALA A 63 11.67 9.37 5.75
CA ALA A 63 12.22 8.48 6.75
C ALA A 63 11.12 7.95 7.66
N GLN A 64 10.21 8.83 8.11
CA GLN A 64 9.07 8.44 8.92
C GLN A 64 8.08 7.57 8.13
N ARG A 65 7.80 7.92 6.88
CA ARG A 65 6.95 7.13 5.97
C ARG A 65 7.49 5.71 5.76
N THR A 66 8.79 5.57 5.53
CA THR A 66 9.46 4.27 5.43
C THR A 66 9.31 3.45 6.72
N ARG A 67 9.51 4.06 7.90
CA ARG A 67 9.32 3.38 9.19
C ARG A 67 7.88 2.90 9.37
N THR A 68 6.89 3.73 9.04
CA THR A 68 5.48 3.38 9.11
C THR A 68 5.17 2.19 8.21
N PHE A 69 5.65 2.17 6.96
CA PHE A 69 5.40 1.03 6.07
C PHE A 69 6.08 -0.26 6.53
N VAL A 70 7.30 -0.19 7.07
CA VAL A 70 7.95 -1.36 7.67
C VAL A 70 7.12 -1.88 8.86
N ALA A 71 6.65 -1.00 9.74
CA ALA A 71 5.81 -1.39 10.88
C ALA A 71 4.48 -2.02 10.43
N LEU A 72 3.80 -1.42 9.46
CA LEU A 72 2.53 -1.93 8.91
C LEU A 72 2.70 -3.29 8.24
N ALA A 73 3.81 -3.51 7.55
CA ALA A 73 4.06 -4.76 6.86
C ALA A 73 4.46 -5.91 7.82
N ILE A 74 4.97 -5.58 9.01
CA ILE A 74 5.17 -6.52 10.13
C ILE A 74 3.85 -6.81 10.85
N HIS A 75 2.87 -5.91 10.77
CA HIS A 75 1.64 -6.03 11.55
C HIS A 75 0.86 -7.29 11.15
N GLU A 76 0.80 -8.24 12.07
CA GLU A 76 -0.20 -9.29 12.08
C GLU A 76 -1.45 -8.71 12.73
N VAL A 77 -2.56 -8.73 12.02
CA VAL A 77 -3.83 -8.26 12.58
C VAL A 77 -4.42 -9.38 13.41
N ASP A 78 -4.35 -9.21 14.73
CA ASP A 78 -4.94 -10.13 15.69
C ASP A 78 -6.42 -10.39 15.38
N GLY A 79 -6.80 -11.66 15.30
CA GLY A 79 -8.19 -12.09 15.07
C GLY A 79 -8.63 -12.15 13.60
N MET A 80 -7.77 -11.80 12.64
CA MET A 80 -8.06 -12.02 11.22
C MET A 80 -7.42 -13.30 10.69
N ARG A 81 -8.05 -13.91 9.68
CA ARG A 81 -7.42 -15.00 8.95
C ARG A 81 -6.12 -14.47 8.30
N PRO A 82 -4.99 -15.14 8.49
CA PRO A 82 -3.72 -14.65 7.97
C PRO A 82 -3.75 -14.65 6.44
N VAL A 83 -3.50 -13.48 5.85
CA VAL A 83 -3.27 -13.36 4.40
C VAL A 83 -1.84 -13.86 4.11
N PRO A 84 -1.64 -14.84 3.21
CA PRO A 84 -0.30 -15.33 2.89
C PRO A 84 0.61 -14.24 2.33
N PRO A 85 1.92 -14.23 2.62
CA PRO A 85 2.84 -13.20 2.13
C PRO A 85 2.79 -12.96 0.61
N VAL A 86 2.66 -14.03 -0.18
CA VAL A 86 2.53 -13.93 -1.65
C VAL A 86 1.27 -13.17 -2.08
N ALA A 87 0.16 -13.37 -1.37
CA ALA A 87 -1.09 -12.65 -1.64
C ALA A 87 -0.98 -11.18 -1.22
N ARG A 88 -0.24 -10.86 -0.14
CA ARG A 88 0.02 -9.47 0.28
C ARG A 88 0.76 -8.68 -0.80
N VAL A 89 1.77 -9.29 -1.43
CA VAL A 89 2.50 -8.68 -2.56
C VAL A 89 1.55 -8.41 -3.73
N GLY A 90 0.73 -9.41 -4.12
CA GLY A 90 -0.25 -9.24 -5.18
C GLY A 90 -1.27 -8.13 -4.89
N LEU A 91 -1.81 -8.09 -3.67
CA LEU A 91 -2.74 -7.04 -3.22
C LEU A 91 -2.09 -5.65 -3.27
N LEU A 92 -0.83 -5.52 -2.85
CA LEU A 92 -0.10 -4.26 -2.94
C LEU A 92 0.05 -3.81 -4.40
N GLU A 93 0.52 -4.68 -5.30
CA GLU A 93 0.74 -4.30 -6.70
C GLU A 93 -0.56 -3.90 -7.41
N ILE A 94 -1.65 -4.60 -7.14
CA ILE A 94 -2.98 -4.21 -7.64
C ILE A 94 -3.38 -2.85 -7.06
N GLY A 95 -3.16 -2.63 -5.76
CA GLY A 95 -3.43 -1.35 -5.09
C GLY A 95 -2.63 -0.18 -5.68
N ILE A 96 -1.34 -0.37 -5.91
CA ILE A 96 -0.46 0.63 -6.53
C ILE A 96 -0.93 0.95 -7.95
N ARG A 97 -1.24 -0.08 -8.76
CA ARG A 97 -1.73 0.15 -10.14
C ARG A 97 -3.03 0.97 -10.14
N LEU A 98 -4.00 0.58 -9.31
CA LEU A 98 -5.29 1.28 -9.22
C LEU A 98 -5.15 2.69 -8.62
N GLY A 99 -4.26 2.88 -7.65
CA GLY A 99 -3.90 4.18 -7.11
C GLY A 99 -3.31 5.08 -8.20
N ARG A 100 -2.37 4.56 -9.00
CA ARG A 100 -1.77 5.28 -10.13
C ARG A 100 -2.82 5.71 -11.15
N GLU A 101 -3.70 4.81 -11.57
CA GLU A 101 -4.81 5.11 -12.48
C GLU A 101 -5.65 6.27 -11.96
N HIS A 102 -6.00 6.24 -10.66
CA HIS A 102 -6.79 7.29 -10.04
C HIS A 102 -6.05 8.62 -9.96
N VAL A 103 -4.78 8.62 -9.55
CA VAL A 103 -3.95 9.82 -9.46
C VAL A 103 -3.80 10.46 -10.83
N VAL A 104 -3.42 9.70 -11.86
CA VAL A 104 -3.25 10.20 -13.23
C VAL A 104 -4.54 10.83 -13.75
N ALA A 105 -5.69 10.20 -13.48
CA ALA A 105 -6.99 10.76 -13.86
C ALA A 105 -7.29 12.06 -13.09
N ALA A 106 -7.06 12.07 -11.77
CA ALA A 106 -7.35 13.20 -10.89
C ALA A 106 -6.46 14.42 -11.16
N VAL A 107 -5.23 14.21 -11.65
CA VAL A 107 -4.29 15.30 -11.92
C VAL A 107 -4.30 15.83 -13.35
N LYS A 108 -5.12 15.24 -14.23
CA LYS A 108 -5.17 15.62 -15.64
C LYS A 108 -5.48 17.11 -15.80
N GLY A 109 -4.58 17.83 -16.49
CA GLY A 109 -4.72 19.26 -16.76
C GLY A 109 -4.30 20.19 -15.61
N ARG A 110 -3.79 19.66 -14.50
CA ARG A 110 -3.23 20.49 -13.42
C ARG A 110 -1.78 20.88 -13.72
N PRO A 111 -1.34 22.08 -13.28
CA PRO A 111 0.06 22.51 -13.43
C PRO A 111 1.03 21.69 -12.57
N ASP A 112 0.57 21.10 -11.47
CA ASP A 112 1.35 20.28 -10.53
C ASP A 112 1.24 18.76 -10.80
N ALA A 113 0.68 18.35 -11.95
CA ALA A 113 0.42 16.95 -12.26
C ALA A 113 1.68 16.06 -12.21
N ALA A 114 2.80 16.57 -12.73
CA ALA A 114 4.06 15.84 -12.76
C ALA A 114 4.63 15.62 -11.35
N SER A 115 4.57 16.63 -10.48
CA SER A 115 5.11 16.52 -9.12
C SER A 115 4.25 15.60 -8.24
N ILE A 116 2.92 15.65 -8.36
CA ILE A 116 2.03 14.73 -7.64
C ILE A 116 2.23 13.28 -8.12
N SER A 117 2.38 13.08 -9.43
CA SER A 117 2.64 11.74 -9.98
C SER A 117 3.99 11.19 -9.51
N ALA A 118 5.03 12.02 -9.48
CA ALA A 118 6.35 11.63 -8.96
C ALA A 118 6.32 11.31 -7.45
N GLU A 119 5.54 12.06 -6.67
CA GLU A 119 5.33 11.76 -5.25
C GLU A 119 4.62 10.42 -5.06
N PHE A 120 3.63 10.09 -5.91
CA PHE A 120 2.99 8.78 -5.89
C PHE A 120 3.97 7.65 -6.22
N GLU A 121 4.86 7.84 -7.19
CA GLU A 121 5.88 6.82 -7.50
C GLU A 121 6.88 6.62 -6.36
N THR A 122 7.27 7.70 -5.67
CA THR A 122 8.13 7.63 -4.48
C THR A 122 7.43 6.85 -3.36
N LEU A 123 6.15 7.16 -3.11
CA LEU A 123 5.32 6.44 -2.15
C LEU A 123 5.25 4.94 -2.49
N ALA A 124 4.94 4.61 -3.74
CA ALA A 124 4.82 3.23 -4.22
C ALA A 124 6.14 2.45 -4.06
N GLU A 125 7.27 3.08 -4.34
CA GLU A 125 8.58 2.45 -4.20
C GLU A 125 8.95 2.18 -2.74
N GLN A 126 8.60 3.10 -1.84
CA GLN A 126 8.81 2.90 -0.41
C GLN A 126 7.95 1.76 0.15
N MET A 127 6.69 1.64 -0.30
CA MET A 127 5.83 0.51 0.07
C MET A 127 6.39 -0.83 -0.43
N ARG A 128 6.87 -0.89 -1.69
CA ARG A 128 7.52 -2.08 -2.24
C ARG A 128 8.78 -2.45 -1.47
N SER A 129 9.63 -1.46 -1.18
CA SER A 129 10.87 -1.66 -0.41
C SER A 129 10.60 -2.18 1.00
N ALA A 130 9.56 -1.68 1.66
CA ALA A 130 9.14 -2.17 2.97
C ALA A 130 8.72 -3.66 2.95
N LEU A 131 7.97 -4.09 1.92
CA LEU A 131 7.64 -5.52 1.75
C LEU A 131 8.87 -6.39 1.47
N VAL A 132 9.81 -5.93 0.63
CA VAL A 132 11.04 -6.67 0.31
C VAL A 132 11.91 -6.84 1.54
N ALA A 133 12.06 -5.79 2.37
CA ALA A 133 12.85 -5.85 3.60
C ALA A 133 12.38 -6.98 4.54
N LEU A 134 11.09 -7.29 4.55
CA LEU A 134 10.52 -8.38 5.35
C LEU A 134 10.73 -9.76 4.73
N GLY A 135 10.67 -9.86 3.40
CA GLY A 135 11.05 -11.08 2.68
C GLY A 135 12.54 -11.42 2.81
N GLY A 136 13.39 -10.41 3.01
CA GLY A 136 14.81 -10.56 3.32
C GLY A 136 15.07 -10.98 4.77
N ALA A 137 14.37 -10.35 5.73
CA ALA A 137 14.48 -10.68 7.15
C ALA A 137 14.07 -12.13 7.48
N THR A 138 13.05 -12.66 6.79
CA THR A 138 12.57 -14.04 6.97
C THR A 138 13.50 -15.11 6.36
N ARG A 139 14.38 -14.75 5.40
CA ARG A 139 15.39 -15.68 4.84
C ARG A 139 16.73 -15.67 5.61
N GLY A 140 16.94 -14.71 6.51
CA GLY A 140 18.15 -14.59 7.33
C GLY A 140 18.11 -15.33 8.67
N GLY A 141 16.95 -15.84 9.11
CA GLY A 141 16.75 -16.47 10.42
C GLY A 141 17.17 -17.95 10.52
N GLY A 142 17.93 -18.45 9.55
CA GLY A 142 18.35 -19.85 9.47
C GLY A 142 19.84 -20.05 9.69
N SER A 143 20.46 -19.43 10.71
CA SER A 143 21.78 -19.88 11.20
C SER A 143 22.15 -19.23 12.54
N ARG A 144 21.91 -19.93 13.65
CA ARG A 144 22.98 -20.61 14.39
C ARG A 144 22.40 -21.53 15.47
N LEU A 145 22.94 -22.74 15.45
CA LEU A 145 22.68 -23.91 16.27
C LEU A 145 23.29 -23.77 17.67
N SER A 146 22.79 -24.64 18.56
CA SER A 146 23.50 -25.48 19.55
C SER A 146 24.68 -24.93 20.33
#